data_AF-A0A4Q4TI06-F1
#
_entry.id   AF-A0A4Q4TI06-F1
#
_cell.length_a   1.000
_cell.length_b   1.000
_cell.length_c   1.000
_cell.angle_alpha   90.00
_cell.angle_beta   90.00
_cell.angle_gamma   90.00
#
_symmetry.space_group_name_H-M   'P 1'
#
loop_
_entity.id
_entity.type
_entity.pdbx_description
1 polymer ?
#
loop_
_entity_poly.entity_id
_entity_poly.type
_entity_poly.pdbx_seq_one_letter_code
_entity_poly.pdbx_strand_id
1 'polypeptide(L)'
;MATTTDNHTAAALEKESSVNTGAANPNGANAGNAAAGAPAYGYGYNPLLHQHSGPEPRLPAFGGEFQPGLWKGIEHRKFANPAPLGLCGFALTTFVLSLINLNTRDVTQPNIVLALAFGYGGLVQLLAGMWEMAVGNTFGATALSSYGGFWISYAILLTPGFNALNAYSSAADEGSALGFFLFGWFIFTTILLLCTLRSTVMFFLLFFTLDLAFLMLACADLAKSNGNASAGTTLQHAGGGFGILAAFLAWYNAFAGIADSSNSFFTIPVFHFPWSEKGRAARGKTEREIA
;
A
#
# COMPACT_ATOMS: atom_id res chain seq x y z
N MET A 1 -16.07 58.89 -14.08
CA MET A 1 -16.98 57.98 -14.79
C MET A 1 -16.31 56.63 -14.79
N ALA A 2 -16.54 55.83 -13.75
CA ALA A 2 -17.58 54.79 -13.64
C ALA A 2 -17.01 53.44 -14.17
N THR A 3 -16.39 52.60 -13.34
CA THR A 3 -16.92 51.57 -12.40
C THR A 3 -17.55 50.33 -13.06
N THR A 4 -17.24 49.18 -12.43
CA THR A 4 -17.95 47.88 -12.37
C THR A 4 -17.83 46.95 -13.59
N THR A 5 -17.65 45.63 -13.49
CA THR A 5 -18.03 44.64 -12.44
C THR A 5 -17.14 43.38 -12.46
N ASP A 6 -16.86 42.84 -11.28
CA ASP A 6 -16.53 41.42 -11.01
C ASP A 6 -17.65 40.46 -11.46
N ASN A 7 -17.29 39.22 -11.83
CA ASN A 7 -17.97 38.00 -11.34
C ASN A 7 -17.31 36.69 -11.85
N HIS A 8 -16.72 35.96 -10.91
CA HIS A 8 -16.77 34.52 -10.65
C HIS A 8 -17.10 33.52 -11.79
N THR A 9 -16.29 32.46 -11.88
CA THR A 9 -16.79 31.09 -11.60
C THR A 9 -15.62 30.10 -11.44
N ALA A 10 -15.51 29.59 -10.21
CA ALA A 10 -14.69 28.44 -9.86
C ALA A 10 -15.38 27.18 -10.42
N ALA A 11 -14.65 26.38 -11.20
CA ALA A 11 -15.13 25.07 -11.63
C ALA A 11 -15.02 24.09 -10.45
N ALA A 12 -16.12 23.94 -9.72
CA ALA A 12 -16.32 22.88 -8.75
C ALA A 12 -16.37 21.53 -9.48
N LEU A 13 -15.51 20.60 -9.07
CA LEU A 13 -15.59 19.19 -9.43
C LEU A 13 -16.70 18.55 -8.58
N GLU A 14 -17.90 18.50 -9.12
CA GLU A 14 -18.97 17.63 -8.64
C GLU A 14 -18.60 16.17 -8.87
N LYS A 15 -18.64 15.36 -7.81
CA LYS A 15 -18.74 13.91 -7.92
C LYS A 15 -20.03 13.50 -7.23
N GLU A 16 -21.08 13.37 -8.04
CA GLU A 16 -22.29 12.66 -7.66
C GLU A 16 -21.94 11.21 -7.29
N SER A 17 -22.41 10.75 -6.14
CA SER A 17 -22.69 9.33 -5.92
C SER A 17 -24.15 9.21 -5.48
N SER A 18 -24.92 8.61 -6.38
CA SER A 18 -26.33 8.27 -6.26
C SER A 18 -26.67 7.39 -5.05
N VAL A 19 -27.86 7.67 -4.52
CA VAL A 19 -28.66 6.99 -3.49
C VAL A 19 -29.05 5.55 -3.88
N ASN A 20 -29.00 4.56 -2.97
CA ASN A 20 -30.19 3.97 -2.30
C ASN A 20 -29.95 2.61 -1.58
N THR A 21 -30.89 2.31 -0.68
CA THR A 21 -31.21 1.08 0.10
C THR A 21 -30.44 0.93 1.43
N GLY A 22 -31.07 0.66 2.58
CA GLY A 22 -32.46 0.31 2.87
C GLY A 22 -32.77 0.51 4.36
N ALA A 23 -34.06 0.53 4.64
CA ALA A 23 -34.73 0.99 5.84
C ALA A 23 -34.42 0.24 7.14
N ALA A 24 -34.47 0.97 8.27
CA ALA A 24 -35.19 0.55 9.47
C ALA A 24 -35.41 1.76 10.39
N ASN A 25 -36.55 2.44 10.22
CA ASN A 25 -37.14 3.24 11.28
C ASN A 25 -38.11 2.32 12.04
N PRO A 26 -38.07 2.28 13.37
CA PRO A 26 -39.31 2.17 14.10
C PRO A 26 -39.44 3.28 15.15
N ASN A 27 -40.65 3.86 15.09
CA ASN A 27 -41.35 4.54 16.17
C ASN A 27 -41.06 6.03 16.34
N GLY A 28 -41.87 6.79 15.60
CA GLY A 28 -42.10 8.19 15.88
C GLY A 28 -42.93 8.43 17.14
N ALA A 29 -42.83 9.65 17.64
CA ALA A 29 -43.92 10.37 18.27
C ALA A 29 -43.71 11.86 17.96
N ASN A 30 -44.68 12.42 17.24
CA ASN A 30 -44.91 13.84 17.04
C ASN A 30 -44.98 14.59 18.38
N ALA A 31 -44.43 15.81 18.47
CA ALA A 31 -45.16 17.00 18.93
C ALA A 31 -44.24 18.22 19.11
N GLY A 32 -44.57 19.31 18.44
CA GLY A 32 -44.98 20.54 19.11
C GLY A 32 -43.93 21.34 19.89
N ASN A 33 -43.56 22.48 19.30
CA ASN A 33 -42.98 23.65 19.95
C ASN A 33 -43.75 24.05 21.23
N ALA A 34 -43.08 24.21 22.38
CA ALA A 34 -43.58 25.01 23.52
C ALA A 34 -42.42 25.50 24.41
N ALA A 35 -42.55 26.75 24.85
CA ALA A 35 -41.51 27.58 25.47
C ALA A 35 -41.45 27.49 27.01
N ALA A 36 -40.32 27.98 27.54
CA ALA A 36 -40.08 28.66 28.83
C ALA A 36 -40.32 27.93 30.18
N GLY A 37 -39.26 27.88 31.00
CA GLY A 37 -39.34 27.60 32.44
C GLY A 37 -37.96 27.52 33.13
N ALA A 38 -37.67 28.44 34.06
CA ALA A 38 -36.48 28.48 34.91
C ALA A 38 -36.59 27.48 36.11
N PRO A 39 -35.57 27.30 36.97
CA PRO A 39 -35.06 25.97 37.35
C PRO A 39 -35.76 25.33 38.55
N ALA A 40 -35.92 24.01 38.50
CA ALA A 40 -36.25 23.19 39.67
C ALA A 40 -34.96 22.53 40.20
N TYR A 41 -34.59 22.85 41.44
CA TYR A 41 -33.49 22.21 42.16
C TYR A 41 -33.82 20.73 42.43
N GLY A 42 -33.29 19.85 41.58
CA GLY A 42 -33.39 18.39 41.74
C GLY A 42 -32.25 17.84 42.61
N TYR A 43 -32.63 17.15 43.68
CA TYR A 43 -31.75 16.30 44.50
C TYR A 43 -31.18 15.16 43.63
N GLY A 44 -30.00 15.39 43.06
CA GLY A 44 -29.33 14.45 42.17
C GLY A 44 -28.09 15.01 41.49
N TYR A 45 -27.54 16.10 42.03
CA TYR A 45 -26.35 16.75 41.48
C TYR A 45 -25.14 15.84 41.72
N ASN A 46 -24.85 14.97 40.75
CA ASN A 46 -23.52 14.39 40.63
C ASN A 46 -22.63 15.52 40.10
N PRO A 47 -21.72 16.10 40.91
CA PRO A 47 -20.89 17.22 40.49
C PRO A 47 -19.94 16.88 39.34
N LEU A 48 -19.83 15.58 38.97
CA LEU A 48 -19.11 15.10 37.79
C LEU A 48 -19.94 15.08 36.50
N LEU A 49 -21.27 15.26 36.58
CA LEU A 49 -22.16 15.22 35.40
C LEU A 49 -22.04 16.48 34.52
N HIS A 50 -21.37 17.52 35.03
CA HIS A 50 -21.19 18.80 34.33
C HIS A 50 -19.93 18.88 33.47
N GLN A 51 -19.21 17.77 33.26
CA GLN A 51 -17.88 17.89 32.68
C GLN A 51 -17.85 17.98 31.13
N HIS A 52 -18.99 17.84 30.42
CA HIS A 52 -18.94 17.69 28.96
C HIS A 52 -20.13 18.31 28.18
N SER A 53 -20.49 19.55 28.48
CA SER A 53 -21.49 20.33 27.73
C SER A 53 -20.89 21.02 26.47
N GLY A 54 -20.34 20.23 25.55
CA GLY A 54 -19.94 20.70 24.23
C GLY A 54 -21.05 20.47 23.20
N PRO A 55 -21.18 21.28 22.14
CA PRO A 55 -22.24 21.16 21.14
C PRO A 55 -22.09 19.97 20.17
N GLU A 56 -21.06 19.13 20.34
CA GLU A 56 -20.76 18.06 19.40
C GLU A 56 -21.18 16.67 19.88
N PRO A 57 -21.84 15.87 19.02
CA PRO A 57 -22.26 14.52 19.38
C PRO A 57 -21.03 13.64 19.66
N ARG A 58 -20.97 13.07 20.87
CA ARG A 58 -19.97 12.07 21.27
C ARG A 58 -20.62 10.70 21.34
N LEU A 59 -19.94 9.70 20.79
CA LEU A 59 -20.41 8.32 20.84
C LEU A 59 -20.11 7.72 22.22
N PRO A 60 -21.00 6.85 22.74
CA PRO A 60 -20.79 6.18 24.03
C PRO A 60 -19.56 5.25 23.97
N ALA A 61 -18.99 4.96 25.13
CA ALA A 61 -17.93 3.96 25.25
C ALA A 61 -18.45 2.59 24.78
N PHE A 62 -17.70 1.92 23.91
CA PHE A 62 -18.06 0.61 23.39
C PHE A 62 -16.84 -0.30 23.32
N GLY A 63 -16.90 -1.42 24.07
CA GLY A 63 -15.78 -2.35 24.19
C GLY A 63 -15.41 -3.06 22.88
N GLY A 64 -16.36 -3.23 21.96
CA GLY A 64 -16.10 -3.84 20.65
C GLY A 64 -15.32 -2.95 19.67
N GLU A 65 -15.30 -1.64 19.90
CA GLU A 65 -14.50 -0.66 19.15
C GLU A 65 -13.22 -0.27 19.92
N PHE A 66 -12.90 -0.97 21.01
CA PHE A 66 -11.73 -0.72 21.86
C PHE A 66 -11.67 0.71 22.43
N GLN A 67 -12.82 1.35 22.67
CA GLN A 67 -12.87 2.74 23.07
C GLN A 67 -13.30 2.90 24.55
N PRO A 68 -12.37 3.24 25.46
CA PRO A 68 -12.61 3.19 26.91
C PRO A 68 -13.43 4.37 27.47
N GLY A 69 -14.06 5.20 26.62
CA GLY A 69 -14.79 6.39 27.06
C GLY A 69 -15.60 7.09 25.97
N LEU A 70 -16.27 8.19 26.33
CA LEU A 70 -16.90 9.09 25.37
C LEU A 70 -15.86 9.63 24.40
N TRP A 71 -16.14 9.51 23.11
CA TRP A 71 -15.18 9.88 22.09
C TRP A 71 -15.86 10.66 20.96
N LYS A 72 -15.07 11.52 20.32
CA LYS A 72 -15.50 12.30 19.16
C LYS A 72 -15.16 11.51 17.91
N GLY A 73 -16.16 11.25 17.06
CA GLY A 73 -15.96 10.73 15.71
C GLY A 73 -14.86 11.50 15.00
N ILE A 74 -13.83 10.81 14.49
CA ILE A 74 -12.76 11.48 13.73
C ILE A 74 -13.29 11.73 12.32
N GLU A 75 -14.24 12.64 12.19
CA GLU A 75 -14.65 13.16 10.89
C GLU A 75 -13.58 14.17 10.48
N HIS A 76 -12.83 13.88 9.40
CA HIS A 76 -11.85 14.77 8.76
C HIS A 76 -10.40 14.81 9.30
N ARG A 77 -9.72 13.67 9.45
CA ARG A 77 -8.23 13.65 9.41
C ARG A 77 -7.73 13.41 7.99
N LYS A 78 -6.88 14.31 7.49
CA LYS A 78 -6.08 14.08 6.27
C LYS A 78 -4.82 13.31 6.66
N PHE A 79 -4.80 12.01 6.35
CA PHE A 79 -3.61 11.18 6.54
C PHE A 79 -2.55 11.47 5.47
N ALA A 80 -1.28 11.30 5.83
CA ALA A 80 -0.18 11.32 4.87
C ALA A 80 -0.28 10.09 3.94
N ASN A 81 0.33 10.18 2.75
CA ASN A 81 0.45 9.04 1.84
C ASN A 81 1.51 8.06 2.36
N PRO A 82 1.15 6.83 2.77
CA PRO A 82 2.11 5.87 3.29
C PRO A 82 2.85 5.10 2.18
N ALA A 83 2.38 5.13 0.94
CA ALA A 83 2.94 4.35 -0.17
C ALA A 83 4.45 4.54 -0.37
N PRO A 84 4.99 5.78 -0.36
CA PRO A 84 6.42 5.97 -0.60
C PRO A 84 7.30 5.35 0.47
N LEU A 85 6.84 5.31 1.72
CA LEU A 85 7.58 4.67 2.81
C LEU A 85 7.70 3.17 2.54
N GLY A 86 6.60 2.50 2.18
CA GLY A 86 6.61 1.08 1.85
C GLY A 86 7.42 0.77 0.58
N LEU A 87 7.32 1.61 -0.45
CA LEU A 87 8.10 1.47 -1.68
C LEU A 87 9.61 1.63 -1.43
N CYS A 88 10.04 2.55 -0.57
CA CYS A 88 11.46 2.67 -0.18
C CYS A 88 11.95 1.46 0.62
N GLY A 89 11.11 0.94 1.53
CA GLY A 89 11.36 -0.31 2.28
C GLY A 89 11.63 -1.49 1.36
N PHE A 90 10.72 -1.69 0.41
CA PHE A 90 10.84 -2.67 -0.65
C PHE A 90 12.11 -2.45 -1.47
N ALA A 91 12.30 -1.24 -2.01
CA ALA A 91 13.36 -0.93 -2.97
C ALA A 91 14.75 -1.22 -2.40
N LEU A 92 15.04 -0.74 -1.18
CA LEU A 92 16.36 -0.95 -0.58
C LEU A 92 16.64 -2.44 -0.33
N THR A 93 15.66 -3.16 0.19
CA THR A 93 15.81 -4.59 0.52
C THR A 93 15.97 -5.42 -0.74
N THR A 94 15.15 -5.16 -1.77
CA THR A 94 15.25 -5.79 -3.10
C THR A 94 16.59 -5.47 -3.76
N PHE A 95 17.05 -4.22 -3.72
CA PHE A 95 18.32 -3.81 -4.30
C PHE A 95 19.49 -4.58 -3.72
N VAL A 96 19.59 -4.65 -2.39
CA VAL A 96 20.68 -5.36 -1.71
C VAL A 96 20.63 -6.86 -2.01
N LEU A 97 19.44 -7.50 -1.91
CA LEU A 97 19.31 -8.92 -2.28
C LEU A 97 19.70 -9.17 -3.74
N SER A 98 19.34 -8.27 -4.64
CA SER A 98 19.63 -8.40 -6.07
C SER A 98 21.12 -8.30 -6.38
N LEU A 99 21.87 -7.45 -5.66
CA LEU A 99 23.33 -7.41 -5.77
C LEU A 99 23.98 -8.72 -5.33
N ILE A 100 23.45 -9.35 -4.28
CA ILE A 100 23.89 -10.68 -3.83
C ILE A 100 23.54 -11.76 -4.85
N ASN A 101 22.33 -11.73 -5.43
CA ASN A 101 21.94 -12.65 -6.48
C ASN A 101 22.77 -12.53 -7.76
N LEU A 102 23.32 -11.34 -8.03
CA LEU A 102 24.27 -11.11 -9.13
C LEU A 102 25.71 -11.48 -8.77
N ASN A 103 25.97 -11.96 -7.54
CA ASN A 103 27.30 -12.20 -6.99
C ASN A 103 28.23 -10.98 -7.14
N THR A 104 27.67 -9.78 -6.95
CA THR A 104 28.42 -8.52 -7.16
C THR A 104 29.56 -8.45 -6.15
N ARG A 105 30.79 -8.21 -6.65
CA ARG A 105 32.02 -8.23 -5.83
C ARG A 105 32.24 -9.55 -5.09
N ASP A 106 31.83 -10.66 -5.69
CA ASP A 106 31.97 -12.02 -5.16
C ASP A 106 31.24 -12.27 -3.83
N VAL A 107 30.28 -11.38 -3.47
CA VAL A 107 29.45 -11.56 -2.27
C VAL A 107 28.24 -12.44 -2.61
N THR A 108 28.22 -13.64 -2.06
CA THR A 108 27.19 -14.66 -2.35
C THR A 108 26.26 -14.94 -1.17
N GLN A 109 26.63 -14.51 0.04
CA GLN A 109 25.90 -14.80 1.26
C GLN A 109 24.84 -13.71 1.54
N PRO A 110 23.56 -14.07 1.71
CA PRO A 110 22.48 -13.09 1.85
C PRO A 110 22.32 -12.53 3.27
N ASN A 111 23.23 -12.81 4.22
CA ASN A 111 23.06 -12.47 5.64
C ASN A 111 22.75 -10.99 5.90
N ILE A 112 23.34 -10.07 5.12
CA ILE A 112 23.07 -8.64 5.25
C ILE A 112 21.62 -8.28 4.93
N VAL A 113 20.96 -9.07 4.07
CA VAL A 113 19.56 -8.89 3.70
C VAL A 113 18.64 -9.15 4.89
N LEU A 114 19.01 -10.01 5.84
CA LEU A 114 18.18 -10.31 7.01
C LEU A 114 17.84 -9.06 7.83
N ALA A 115 18.82 -8.19 8.04
CA ALA A 115 18.61 -6.95 8.80
C ALA A 115 17.59 -6.03 8.11
N LEU A 116 17.69 -5.89 6.78
CA LEU A 116 16.76 -5.10 5.98
C LEU A 116 15.39 -5.76 5.87
N ALA A 117 15.36 -7.08 5.71
CA ALA A 117 14.15 -7.86 5.57
C ALA A 117 13.33 -7.91 6.86
N PHE A 118 13.95 -7.93 8.05
CA PHE A 118 13.20 -7.73 9.30
C PHE A 118 12.86 -6.27 9.55
N GLY A 119 13.84 -5.36 9.41
CA GLY A 119 13.70 -3.98 9.86
C GLY A 119 12.90 -3.09 8.91
N TYR A 120 13.19 -3.13 7.61
CA TYR A 120 12.71 -2.13 6.65
C TYR A 120 11.78 -2.70 5.59
N GLY A 121 12.27 -3.59 4.73
CA GLY A 121 11.44 -4.30 3.75
C GLY A 121 10.36 -5.16 4.40
N GLY A 122 10.56 -5.62 5.63
CA GLY A 122 9.53 -6.35 6.37
C GLY A 122 8.65 -5.45 7.21
N LEU A 123 9.15 -5.07 8.39
CA LEU A 123 8.35 -4.38 9.41
C LEU A 123 7.83 -3.02 8.92
N VAL A 124 8.70 -2.12 8.46
CA VAL A 124 8.28 -0.78 8.06
C VAL A 124 7.36 -0.84 6.83
N GLN A 125 7.64 -1.72 5.88
CA GLN A 125 6.78 -1.91 4.71
C GLN A 125 5.39 -2.45 5.09
N LEU A 126 5.33 -3.42 6.01
CA LEU A 126 4.08 -3.94 6.55
C LEU A 126 3.27 -2.83 7.25
N LEU A 127 3.93 -2.01 8.08
CA LEU A 127 3.30 -0.88 8.75
C LEU A 127 2.76 0.15 7.75
N ALA A 128 3.51 0.44 6.67
CA ALA A 128 3.02 1.30 5.60
C ALA A 128 1.75 0.74 4.95
N GLY A 129 1.70 -0.58 4.70
CA GLY A 129 0.51 -1.26 4.20
C GLY A 129 -0.69 -1.21 5.16
N MET A 130 -0.46 -1.28 6.47
CA MET A 130 -1.53 -1.09 7.46
C MET A 130 -2.11 0.33 7.39
N TRP A 131 -1.26 1.33 7.19
CA TRP A 131 -1.71 2.71 6.99
C TRP A 131 -2.42 2.93 5.65
N GLU A 132 -2.08 2.17 4.60
CA GLU A 132 -2.84 2.18 3.34
C GLU A 132 -4.30 1.73 3.55
N MET A 133 -4.55 0.77 4.47
CA MET A 133 -5.92 0.39 4.83
C MET A 133 -6.66 1.54 5.51
N ALA A 134 -5.98 2.26 6.41
CA ALA A 134 -6.57 3.41 7.11
C ALA A 134 -6.97 4.56 6.16
N VAL A 135 -6.27 4.72 5.02
CA VAL A 135 -6.60 5.72 4.00
C VAL A 135 -7.50 5.20 2.88
N GLY A 136 -7.94 3.94 2.96
CA GLY A 136 -8.88 3.33 2.02
C GLY A 136 -8.28 2.89 0.69
N ASN A 137 -6.96 2.69 0.60
CA ASN A 137 -6.28 2.22 -0.60
C ASN A 137 -6.04 0.70 -0.56
N THR A 138 -7.01 -0.07 -1.05
CA THR A 138 -6.94 -1.54 -1.05
C THR A 138 -5.72 -2.08 -1.80
N PHE A 139 -5.36 -1.50 -2.95
CA PHE A 139 -4.21 -1.98 -3.71
C PHE A 139 -2.92 -1.81 -2.91
N GLY A 140 -2.68 -0.59 -2.39
CA GLY A 140 -1.49 -0.28 -1.59
C GLY A 140 -1.43 -1.14 -0.33
N ALA A 141 -2.57 -1.29 0.36
CA ALA A 141 -2.70 -2.11 1.54
C ALA A 141 -2.31 -3.56 1.29
N THR A 142 -2.90 -4.18 0.26
CA THR A 142 -2.61 -5.57 -0.09
C THR A 142 -1.16 -5.73 -0.54
N ALA A 143 -0.67 -4.87 -1.43
CA ALA A 143 0.69 -4.98 -1.98
C ALA A 143 1.76 -4.80 -0.90
N LEU A 144 1.74 -3.67 -0.17
CA LEU A 144 2.79 -3.35 0.79
C LEU A 144 2.77 -4.29 2.00
N SER A 145 1.59 -4.66 2.49
CA SER A 145 1.50 -5.60 3.61
C SER A 145 1.99 -7.00 3.22
N SER A 146 1.63 -7.47 2.02
CA SER A 146 2.03 -8.79 1.55
C SER A 146 3.54 -8.84 1.29
N TYR A 147 4.12 -7.84 0.63
CA TYR A 147 5.58 -7.81 0.44
C TYR A 147 6.36 -7.56 1.75
N GLY A 148 5.78 -6.85 2.72
CA GLY A 148 6.30 -6.82 4.08
C GLY A 148 6.33 -8.22 4.71
N GLY A 149 5.23 -8.98 4.57
CA GLY A 149 5.16 -10.38 4.98
C GLY A 149 6.13 -11.29 4.22
N PHE A 150 6.34 -11.07 2.92
CA PHE A 150 7.36 -11.75 2.12
C PHE A 150 8.74 -11.57 2.75
N TRP A 151 9.15 -10.33 3.02
CA TRP A 151 10.47 -10.08 3.58
C TRP A 151 10.67 -10.68 4.97
N ILE A 152 9.65 -10.58 5.84
CA ILE A 152 9.70 -11.20 7.16
C ILE A 152 9.80 -12.73 7.04
N SER A 153 8.97 -13.35 6.20
CA SER A 153 8.99 -14.81 6.00
C SER A 153 10.29 -15.28 5.35
N TYR A 154 10.84 -14.54 4.39
CA TYR A 154 12.13 -14.83 3.78
C TYR A 154 13.27 -14.73 4.79
N ALA A 155 13.25 -13.73 5.68
CA ALA A 155 14.22 -13.61 6.76
C ALA A 155 14.11 -14.75 7.78
N ILE A 156 12.88 -15.21 8.08
CA ILE A 156 12.64 -16.39 8.93
C ILE A 156 13.23 -17.65 8.29
N LEU A 157 12.99 -17.87 6.98
CA LEU A 157 13.52 -19.03 6.25
C LEU A 157 15.05 -19.13 6.35
N LEU A 158 15.73 -18.00 6.19
CA LEU A 158 17.19 -17.92 6.19
C LEU A 158 17.82 -17.82 7.58
N THR A 159 17.03 -17.58 8.63
CA THR A 159 17.55 -17.45 10.00
C THR A 159 17.68 -18.84 10.64
N PRO A 160 18.91 -19.30 10.97
CA PRO A 160 19.15 -20.67 11.44
C PRO A 160 18.34 -21.06 12.69
N GLY A 161 18.04 -20.08 13.56
CA GLY A 161 17.29 -20.32 14.80
C GLY A 161 15.84 -20.78 14.60
N PHE A 162 15.22 -20.49 13.45
CA PHE A 162 13.87 -21.00 13.12
C PHE A 162 13.89 -22.39 12.49
N ASN A 163 15.07 -22.88 12.07
CA ASN A 163 15.28 -24.23 11.54
C ASN A 163 14.35 -24.63 10.38
N ALA A 164 13.85 -23.66 9.61
CA ALA A 164 12.86 -23.91 8.55
C ALA A 164 13.44 -24.66 7.35
N LEU A 165 14.67 -24.32 6.92
CA LEU A 165 15.36 -24.99 5.82
C LEU A 165 16.19 -26.20 6.27
N ASN A 166 16.80 -26.12 7.45
CA ASN A 166 17.60 -27.21 8.02
C ASN A 166 16.79 -28.49 8.36
N ALA A 167 15.46 -28.44 8.30
CA ALA A 167 14.61 -29.60 8.48
C ALA A 167 14.56 -30.53 7.24
N TYR A 168 14.97 -30.04 6.07
CA TYR A 168 15.04 -30.87 4.86
C TYR A 168 16.27 -31.79 4.89
N SER A 169 16.06 -33.06 4.56
CA SER A 169 17.12 -34.08 4.54
C SER A 169 17.94 -34.09 3.25
N SER A 170 17.44 -33.45 2.18
CA SER A 170 18.12 -33.33 0.90
C SER A 170 18.13 -31.88 0.41
N ALA A 171 19.25 -31.45 -0.15
CA ALA A 171 19.38 -30.11 -0.75
C ALA A 171 18.46 -29.92 -1.98
N ALA A 172 18.07 -31.03 -2.63
CA ALA A 172 17.12 -30.99 -3.73
C ALA A 172 15.69 -30.70 -3.25
N ASP A 173 15.28 -31.26 -2.12
CA ASP A 173 13.97 -30.98 -1.52
C ASP A 173 13.90 -29.54 -0.98
N GLU A 174 14.99 -29.07 -0.35
CA GLU A 174 15.13 -27.69 0.09
C GLU A 174 14.99 -26.70 -1.08
N GLY A 175 15.74 -26.92 -2.16
CA GLY A 175 15.65 -26.09 -3.38
C GLY A 175 14.26 -26.15 -4.02
N SER A 176 13.61 -27.31 -4.02
CA SER A 176 12.23 -27.42 -4.51
C SER A 176 11.25 -26.61 -3.68
N ALA A 177 11.36 -26.68 -2.35
CA ALA A 177 10.50 -25.94 -1.43
C ALA A 177 10.67 -24.42 -1.58
N LEU A 178 11.91 -23.93 -1.72
CA LEU A 178 12.19 -22.53 -2.03
C LEU A 178 11.62 -22.10 -3.38
N GLY A 179 11.74 -22.95 -4.40
CA GLY A 179 11.10 -22.76 -5.69
C GLY A 179 9.59 -22.59 -5.57
N PHE A 180 8.91 -23.47 -4.81
CA PHE A 180 7.46 -23.37 -4.58
C PHE A 180 7.07 -22.08 -3.86
N PHE A 181 7.83 -21.69 -2.84
CA PHE A 181 7.63 -20.43 -2.11
C PHE A 181 7.69 -19.24 -3.08
N LEU A 182 8.72 -19.16 -3.92
CA LEU A 182 8.89 -18.07 -4.89
C LEU A 182 7.85 -18.11 -6.02
N PHE A 183 7.42 -19.28 -6.47
CA PHE A 183 6.32 -19.41 -7.43
C PHE A 183 4.99 -18.88 -6.88
N GLY A 184 4.72 -19.09 -5.59
CA GLY A 184 3.56 -18.47 -4.93
C GLY A 184 3.60 -16.95 -5.01
N TRP A 185 4.77 -16.35 -4.78
CA TRP A 185 4.99 -14.91 -4.90
C TRP A 185 4.94 -14.40 -6.33
N PHE A 186 5.40 -15.19 -7.30
CA PHE A 186 5.20 -14.92 -8.72
C PHE A 186 3.70 -14.83 -9.05
N ILE A 187 2.90 -15.84 -8.72
CA ILE A 187 1.45 -15.84 -8.99
C ILE A 187 0.76 -14.63 -8.35
N PHE A 188 1.08 -14.34 -7.08
CA PHE A 188 0.56 -13.16 -6.39
C PHE A 188 0.94 -11.86 -7.09
N THR A 189 2.20 -11.72 -7.51
CA THR A 189 2.70 -10.54 -8.20
C THR A 189 2.06 -10.39 -9.59
N THR A 190 1.83 -11.49 -10.30
CA THR A 190 1.12 -11.49 -11.59
C THR A 190 -0.32 -10.96 -11.42
N ILE A 191 -1.02 -11.33 -10.35
CA ILE A 191 -2.36 -10.80 -10.05
C ILE A 191 -2.29 -9.27 -9.86
N LEU A 192 -1.34 -8.78 -9.06
CA LEU A 192 -1.16 -7.34 -8.84
C LEU A 192 -0.72 -6.60 -10.11
N LEU A 193 0.13 -7.22 -10.94
CA LEU A 193 0.57 -6.69 -12.22
C LEU A 193 -0.63 -6.39 -13.13
N LEU A 194 -1.59 -7.31 -13.22
CA LEU A 194 -2.81 -7.10 -14.01
C LEU A 194 -3.63 -5.90 -13.51
N CYS A 195 -3.65 -5.66 -12.20
CA CYS A 195 -4.30 -4.48 -11.61
C CYS A 195 -3.58 -3.15 -11.93
N THR A 196 -2.31 -3.18 -12.36
CA THR A 196 -1.55 -1.96 -12.71
C THR A 196 -1.73 -1.49 -14.16
N LEU A 197 -2.38 -2.27 -15.02
CA LEU A 197 -2.54 -1.97 -16.46
C LEU A 197 -3.30 -0.67 -16.77
N ARG A 198 -4.10 -0.17 -15.82
CA ARG A 198 -4.81 1.14 -15.95
C ARG A 198 -4.06 2.30 -15.30
N SER A 199 -2.89 2.04 -14.72
CA SER A 199 -2.09 3.00 -13.96
C SER A 199 -1.01 3.67 -14.84
N THR A 200 0.13 4.00 -14.23
CA THR A 200 1.30 4.63 -14.86
C THR A 200 2.24 3.55 -15.41
N VAL A 201 3.01 3.90 -16.43
CA VAL A 201 3.98 2.99 -17.06
C VAL A 201 5.02 2.54 -16.03
N MET A 202 5.53 3.46 -15.20
CA MET A 202 6.56 3.12 -14.20
C MET A 202 6.02 2.23 -13.07
N PHE A 203 4.73 2.37 -12.72
CA PHE A 203 4.09 1.49 -11.76
C PHE A 203 3.88 0.09 -12.32
N PHE A 204 3.46 -0.02 -13.58
CA PHE A 204 3.37 -1.30 -14.26
C PHE A 204 4.73 -1.98 -14.39
N LEU A 205 5.77 -1.25 -14.83
CA LEU A 205 7.11 -1.78 -15.00
C LEU A 205 7.70 -2.29 -13.68
N LEU A 206 7.39 -1.65 -12.55
CA LEU A 206 7.80 -2.12 -11.22
C LEU A 206 7.29 -3.54 -10.98
N PHE A 207 5.99 -3.76 -11.12
CA PHE A 207 5.40 -5.08 -10.91
C PHE A 207 5.85 -6.07 -11.96
N PHE A 208 6.03 -5.66 -13.22
CA PHE A 208 6.46 -6.53 -14.30
C PHE A 208 7.88 -7.05 -14.09
N THR A 209 8.81 -6.16 -13.72
CA THR A 209 10.19 -6.55 -13.44
C THR A 209 10.28 -7.37 -12.16
N LEU A 210 9.48 -7.07 -11.13
CA LEU A 210 9.40 -7.89 -9.92
C LEU A 210 8.85 -9.30 -10.20
N ASP A 211 7.82 -9.41 -11.03
CA ASP A 211 7.21 -10.68 -11.45
C ASP A 211 8.25 -11.58 -12.15
N LEU A 212 9.00 -11.00 -13.09
CA LEU A 212 10.12 -11.70 -13.75
C LEU A 212 11.23 -12.06 -12.77
N ALA A 213 11.55 -11.22 -11.79
CA ALA A 213 12.54 -11.54 -10.77
C ALA A 213 12.14 -12.78 -9.97
N PHE A 214 10.89 -12.84 -9.49
CA PHE A 214 10.37 -14.02 -8.78
C PHE A 214 10.38 -15.27 -9.66
N LEU A 215 9.93 -15.17 -10.91
CA LEU A 215 9.93 -16.29 -11.84
C LEU A 215 11.34 -16.85 -12.08
N MET A 216 12.32 -15.97 -12.34
CA MET A 216 13.71 -16.38 -12.59
C MET A 216 14.35 -17.00 -11.35
N LEU A 217 14.12 -16.44 -10.16
CA LEU A 217 14.65 -16.99 -8.90
C LEU A 217 14.00 -18.34 -8.56
N ALA A 218 12.68 -18.48 -8.74
CA ALA A 218 11.99 -19.75 -8.54
C ALA A 218 12.54 -20.85 -9.47
N CYS A 219 12.70 -20.53 -10.76
CA CYS A 219 13.30 -21.43 -11.74
C CYS A 219 14.77 -21.74 -11.41
N ALA A 220 15.52 -20.79 -10.82
CA ALA A 220 16.90 -21.00 -10.41
C ALA A 220 17.01 -22.09 -9.35
N ASP A 221 16.14 -22.07 -8.32
CA ASP A 221 16.16 -23.06 -7.24
C ASP A 221 15.71 -24.45 -7.73
N LEU A 222 14.71 -24.52 -8.63
CA LEU A 222 14.33 -25.78 -9.28
C LEU A 222 15.43 -26.33 -10.19
N ALA A 223 16.13 -25.47 -10.94
CA ALA A 223 17.24 -25.91 -11.80
C ALA A 223 18.40 -26.48 -10.97
N LYS A 224 18.74 -25.85 -9.84
CA LYS A 224 19.74 -26.36 -8.89
C LYS A 224 19.29 -27.71 -8.29
N SER A 225 18.02 -27.83 -7.90
CA SER A 225 17.44 -29.07 -7.38
C SER A 225 17.53 -30.22 -8.39
N ASN A 226 17.30 -29.94 -9.67
CA ASN A 226 17.46 -30.91 -10.77
C ASN A 226 18.93 -31.23 -11.13
N GLY A 227 19.90 -30.72 -10.36
CA GLY A 227 21.34 -30.94 -10.58
C GLY A 227 21.96 -30.05 -11.66
N ASN A 228 21.22 -29.09 -12.23
CA ASN A 228 21.73 -28.16 -13.24
C ASN A 228 22.18 -26.84 -12.62
N ALA A 229 23.30 -26.87 -11.90
CA ALA A 229 23.85 -25.71 -11.20
C ALA A 229 24.22 -24.55 -12.15
N SER A 230 24.62 -24.84 -13.39
CA SER A 230 24.95 -23.81 -14.38
C SER A 230 23.70 -23.02 -14.78
N ALA A 231 22.61 -23.71 -15.15
CA ALA A 231 21.35 -23.03 -15.45
C ALA A 231 20.80 -22.28 -14.23
N GLY A 232 20.88 -22.89 -13.04
CA GLY A 232 20.47 -22.26 -11.79
C GLY A 232 21.20 -20.95 -11.51
N THR A 233 22.52 -20.90 -11.73
CA THR A 233 23.31 -19.68 -11.54
C THR A 233 22.93 -18.59 -12.55
N THR A 234 22.78 -18.95 -13.83
CA THR A 234 22.35 -18.00 -14.87
C THR A 234 20.98 -17.40 -14.58
N LEU A 235 20.02 -18.24 -14.15
CA LEU A 235 18.68 -17.80 -13.77
C LEU A 235 18.70 -16.93 -12.51
N GLN A 236 19.54 -17.26 -11.52
CA GLN A 236 19.73 -16.43 -10.33
C GLN A 236 20.24 -15.03 -10.69
N HIS A 237 21.23 -14.95 -11.58
CA HIS A 237 21.75 -13.67 -12.07
C HIS A 237 20.67 -12.89 -12.83
N ALA A 238 19.88 -13.55 -13.68
CA ALA A 238 18.77 -12.92 -14.38
C ALA A 238 17.72 -12.36 -13.41
N GLY A 239 17.37 -13.13 -12.38
CA GLY A 239 16.47 -12.69 -11.31
C GLY A 239 17.02 -11.49 -10.53
N GLY A 240 18.32 -11.49 -10.21
CA GLY A 240 19.00 -10.33 -9.63
C GLY A 240 18.96 -9.09 -10.54
N GLY A 241 19.19 -9.26 -11.85
CA GLY A 241 19.09 -8.17 -12.82
C GLY A 241 17.70 -7.53 -12.85
N PHE A 242 16.64 -8.34 -12.91
CA PHE A 242 15.27 -7.84 -12.84
C PHE A 242 14.94 -7.20 -11.48
N GLY A 243 15.46 -7.75 -10.39
CA GLY A 243 15.30 -7.18 -9.04
C GLY A 243 15.94 -5.80 -8.89
N ILE A 244 17.11 -5.55 -9.50
CA ILE A 244 17.71 -4.20 -9.55
C ILE A 244 16.79 -3.22 -10.28
N LEU A 245 16.24 -3.61 -11.44
CA LEU A 245 15.30 -2.76 -12.19
C LEU A 245 14.05 -2.46 -11.35
N ALA A 246 13.47 -3.48 -10.70
CA ALA A 246 12.31 -3.32 -9.82
C ALA A 246 12.60 -2.35 -8.66
N ALA A 247 13.79 -2.42 -8.05
CA ALA A 247 14.18 -1.52 -6.97
C ALA A 247 14.27 -0.06 -7.42
N PHE A 248 14.91 0.23 -8.56
CA PHE A 248 14.97 1.59 -9.10
C PHE A 248 13.60 2.12 -9.50
N LEU A 249 12.73 1.27 -10.07
CA LEU A 249 11.36 1.65 -10.38
C LEU A 249 10.53 1.91 -9.11
N ALA A 250 10.77 1.16 -8.03
CA ALA A 250 10.15 1.42 -6.73
C ALA A 250 10.58 2.75 -6.13
N TRP A 251 11.89 3.08 -6.15
CA TRP A 251 12.35 4.41 -5.74
C TRP A 251 11.83 5.53 -6.65
N TYR A 252 11.68 5.30 -7.95
CA TYR A 252 11.04 6.25 -8.85
C TYR A 252 9.60 6.56 -8.42
N ASN A 253 8.80 5.52 -8.19
CA ASN A 253 7.40 5.69 -7.74
C ASN A 253 7.34 6.31 -6.34
N ALA A 254 8.27 5.97 -5.44
CA ALA A 254 8.37 6.60 -4.13
C ALA A 254 8.70 8.10 -4.24
N PHE A 255 9.66 8.46 -5.08
CA PHE A 255 10.01 9.86 -5.33
C PHE A 255 8.82 10.63 -5.92
N ALA A 256 8.08 10.03 -6.86
CA ALA A 256 6.85 10.62 -7.41
C ALA A 256 5.78 10.88 -6.36
N GLY A 257 5.72 10.05 -5.30
CA GLY A 257 4.77 10.19 -4.20
C GLY A 257 5.25 11.09 -3.05
N ILE A 258 6.55 11.39 -2.96
CA ILE A 258 7.14 12.30 -1.95
C ILE A 258 7.23 13.73 -2.49
N ALA A 259 7.69 13.87 -3.75
CA ALA A 259 8.00 15.17 -4.33
C ALA A 259 6.73 15.97 -4.63
N ASP A 260 6.63 17.16 -4.06
CA ASP A 260 5.59 18.15 -4.34
C ASP A 260 6.20 19.55 -4.52
N SER A 261 5.36 20.55 -4.81
CA SER A 261 5.80 21.93 -5.02
C SER A 261 6.31 22.63 -3.76
N SER A 262 6.15 22.03 -2.57
CA SER A 262 6.63 22.57 -1.31
C SER A 262 8.02 22.07 -0.93
N ASN A 263 8.40 20.87 -1.40
CA ASN A 263 9.65 20.20 -1.00
C ASN A 263 10.62 19.89 -2.15
N SER A 264 10.22 20.07 -3.41
CA SER A 264 11.05 19.77 -4.58
C SER A 264 11.10 20.93 -5.58
N PHE A 265 12.28 21.15 -6.16
CA PHE A 265 12.49 22.11 -7.26
C PHE A 265 11.85 21.65 -8.58
N PHE A 266 11.57 20.34 -8.72
CA PHE A 266 10.93 19.76 -9.89
C PHE A 266 10.09 18.53 -9.51
N THR A 267 9.02 18.30 -10.25
CA THR A 267 8.23 17.07 -10.16
C THR A 267 8.60 16.14 -11.30
N ILE A 268 8.70 14.84 -11.03
CA ILE A 268 9.04 13.87 -12.08
C ILE A 268 7.83 13.59 -12.96
N PRO A 269 8.05 13.39 -14.27
CA PRO A 269 6.96 13.10 -15.19
C PRO A 269 6.32 11.76 -14.87
N VAL A 270 5.00 11.71 -14.85
CA VAL A 270 4.25 10.47 -14.68
C VAL A 270 3.66 10.08 -16.04
N PHE A 271 4.23 9.06 -16.66
CA PHE A 271 3.74 8.56 -17.94
C PHE A 271 2.55 7.64 -17.73
N HIS A 272 1.44 7.95 -18.39
CA HIS A 272 0.19 7.20 -18.33
C HIS A 272 0.01 6.36 -19.60
N PHE A 273 -0.61 5.18 -19.47
CA PHE A 273 -0.96 4.39 -20.65
C PHE A 273 -1.98 5.11 -21.54
N PRO A 274 -1.95 4.92 -22.88
CA PRO A 274 -2.88 5.57 -23.80
C PRO A 274 -4.36 5.28 -23.51
N TRP A 275 -4.65 4.10 -22.94
CA TRP A 275 -6.01 3.67 -22.59
C TRP A 275 -6.41 4.01 -21.14
N SER A 276 -5.50 4.52 -20.31
CA SER A 276 -5.81 5.00 -18.95
C SER A 276 -6.69 6.25 -19.00
N GLU A 277 -7.40 6.56 -17.92
CA GLU A 277 -8.31 7.73 -17.87
C GLU A 277 -7.58 9.04 -18.16
N LYS A 278 -6.41 9.25 -17.55
CA LYS A 278 -5.57 10.42 -17.83
C LYS A 278 -4.99 10.40 -19.25
N GLY A 279 -4.66 9.22 -19.78
CA GLY A 279 -4.22 9.07 -21.17
C GLY A 279 -5.30 9.43 -22.19
N ARG A 280 -6.56 9.03 -21.92
CA ARG A 280 -7.73 9.42 -22.73
C ARG A 280 -8.03 10.91 -22.60
N ALA A 281 -7.93 11.48 -21.40
CA ALA A 281 -8.14 12.92 -21.20
C ALA A 281 -7.10 13.79 -21.91
N ALA A 282 -5.84 13.32 -22.00
CA ALA A 282 -4.77 14.01 -22.73
C ALA A 282 -4.91 13.92 -24.26
N ARG A 283 -5.62 12.89 -24.76
CA ARG A 283 -5.89 12.69 -26.17
C ARG A 283 -7.20 13.41 -26.50
N GLY A 284 -7.11 14.63 -27.06
CA GLY A 284 -8.28 15.44 -27.39
C GLY A 284 -9.37 14.62 -28.11
N LYS A 285 -10.65 14.89 -27.77
CA LYS A 285 -11.81 14.11 -28.25
C LYS A 285 -11.74 13.94 -29.77
N THR A 286 -11.88 12.70 -30.22
CA THR A 286 -11.91 12.39 -31.65
C THR A 286 -13.27 12.80 -32.23
N GLU A 287 -13.37 13.16 -33.52
CA GLU A 287 -14.66 13.55 -34.15
C GLU A 287 -15.77 12.50 -33.95
N ARG A 288 -15.41 11.21 -33.81
CA ARG A 288 -16.31 10.09 -33.49
C ARG A 288 -16.92 10.11 -32.08
N GLU A 289 -16.35 10.88 -31.15
CA GLU A 289 -16.80 10.99 -29.75
C GLU A 289 -17.61 12.29 -29.51
N ILE A 290 -17.72 13.14 -30.54
CA ILE A 290 -18.46 14.42 -30.52
C ILE A 290 -19.77 14.31 -31.33
N ALA A 291 -19.88 13.32 -32.23
CA ALA A 291 -21.07 12.99 -33.02
C ALA A 291 -21.99 12.02 -32.27
#